data_AF-A0A6J1PLU5-F1
#
_entry.id   AF-A0A6J1PLU5-F1
#
_cell.length_a   1.000
_cell.length_b   1.000
_cell.length_c   1.000
_cell.angle_alpha   90.00
_cell.angle_beta   90.00
_cell.angle_gamma   90.00
#
_symmetry.space_group_name_H-M   'P 1'
#
loop_
_entity.id
_entity.type
_entity.pdbx_description
1 polymer ?
#
loop_
_entity_poly.entity_id
_entity_poly.type
_entity_poly.pdbx_seq_one_letter_code
_entity_poly.pdbx_strand_id
1 'polypeptide(L)'
;MRTTEEHFGIILDYSEQHSELITNKFVGARGKENLHRQWQELVDVLNALQTETRTVKQWKQVVADWKCRVKKQYAELKKDFTAGGGAPVMENLTDQEMRLLNIMGMTAADGDEGLQEYGLEFEVCS
;
A
#
# COMPACT_ATOMS: atom_id res chain seq x y z
N MET A 1 -13.56 10.21 11.40
CA MET A 1 -13.08 10.92 10.18
C MET A 1 -12.60 9.89 9.16
N ARG A 2 -13.13 9.93 7.92
CA ARG A 2 -12.92 8.88 6.91
C ARG A 2 -11.83 9.31 5.93
N THR A 3 -10.79 8.50 5.76
CA THR A 3 -9.84 8.67 4.65
C THR A 3 -10.61 8.53 3.33
N THR A 4 -10.49 9.52 2.45
CA THR A 4 -11.19 9.54 1.16
C THR A 4 -10.29 8.99 0.04
N GLU A 5 -10.90 8.67 -1.10
CA GLU A 5 -10.20 8.21 -2.31
C GLU A 5 -9.15 9.21 -2.81
N GLU A 6 -9.37 10.51 -2.60
CA GLU A 6 -8.42 11.56 -2.96
C GLU A 6 -7.09 11.45 -2.20
N HIS A 7 -7.15 11.14 -0.89
CA HIS A 7 -5.95 10.91 -0.08
C HIS A 7 -5.17 9.69 -0.57
N PHE A 8 -5.87 8.60 -0.91
CA PHE A 8 -5.23 7.42 -1.49
C PHE A 8 -4.61 7.71 -2.84
N GLY A 9 -5.25 8.56 -3.66
CA GLY A 9 -4.69 9.03 -4.93
C GLY A 9 -3.35 9.74 -4.77
N ILE A 10 -3.24 10.64 -3.80
CA ILE A 10 -2.00 11.39 -3.51
C ILE A 10 -0.92 10.46 -2.97
N ILE A 11 -1.29 9.54 -2.07
CA ILE A 11 -0.36 8.53 -1.55
C ILE A 11 0.20 7.71 -2.70
N LEU A 12 -0.65 7.27 -3.63
CA LEU A 12 -0.24 6.49 -4.80
C LEU A 12 0.67 7.29 -5.73
N ASP A 13 0.29 8.51 -6.09
CA ASP A 13 1.06 9.38 -6.99
C ASP A 13 2.48 9.62 -6.45
N TYR A 14 2.58 9.92 -5.16
CA TYR A 14 3.89 10.04 -4.50
C TYR A 14 4.64 8.70 -4.46
N SER A 15 3.94 7.60 -4.21
CA SER A 15 4.53 6.26 -4.11
C SER A 15 4.96 5.67 -5.46
N GLU A 16 4.49 6.19 -6.58
CA GLU A 16 4.98 5.81 -7.92
C GLU A 16 6.42 6.29 -8.15
N GLN A 17 6.78 7.45 -7.58
CA GLN A 17 8.17 7.93 -7.57
C GLN A 17 8.96 7.37 -6.37
N HIS A 18 8.28 7.08 -5.26
CA HIS A 18 8.88 6.68 -3.99
C HIS A 18 8.29 5.36 -3.47
N SER A 19 8.51 4.27 -4.20
CA SER A 19 7.95 2.95 -3.88
C SER A 19 8.37 2.42 -2.50
N GLU A 20 9.48 2.94 -1.94
CA GLU A 20 9.94 2.67 -0.57
C GLU A 20 8.92 3.05 0.51
N LEU A 21 8.00 4.00 0.25
CA LEU A 21 6.93 4.34 1.19
C LEU A 21 5.95 3.20 1.42
N ILE A 22 5.64 2.46 0.36
CA ILE A 22 4.66 1.36 0.39
C ILE A 22 5.35 0.03 0.66
N THR A 23 6.47 -0.21 -0.03
CA THR A 23 7.22 -1.47 0.07
C THR A 23 8.05 -1.55 1.34
N ASN A 24 8.36 -0.41 1.96
CA ASN A 24 9.28 -0.30 3.08
C ASN A 24 10.69 -0.86 2.77
N LYS A 25 11.01 -1.04 1.47
CA LYS A 25 12.31 -1.50 0.98
C LYS A 25 13.19 -0.28 0.76
N PHE A 26 14.12 -0.04 1.67
CA PHE A 26 15.09 1.05 1.55
C PHE A 26 16.52 0.49 1.49
N VAL A 27 17.36 1.10 0.68
CA VAL A 27 18.73 0.66 0.42
C VAL A 27 19.71 1.56 1.17
N GLY A 28 20.60 0.95 1.96
CA GLY A 28 21.73 1.62 2.60
C GLY A 28 21.45 2.26 3.96
N ALA A 29 22.53 2.74 4.60
CA ALA A 29 22.52 3.19 5.99
C ALA A 29 21.62 4.41 6.27
N ARG A 30 21.31 5.23 5.24
CA ARG A 30 20.44 6.42 5.35
C ARG A 30 19.00 6.15 4.92
N GLY A 31 18.65 4.93 4.52
CA GLY A 31 17.33 4.63 3.99
C GLY A 31 16.20 4.92 4.97
N LYS A 32 16.40 4.61 6.27
CA LYS A 32 15.40 4.89 7.31
C LYS A 32 15.16 6.38 7.54
N GLU A 33 16.21 7.20 7.47
CA GLU A 33 16.11 8.66 7.62
C GLU A 33 15.43 9.28 6.39
N ASN A 34 15.81 8.85 5.19
CA ASN A 34 15.18 9.29 3.95
C ASN A 34 13.70 8.92 3.91
N LEU A 35 13.36 7.70 4.33
CA LEU A 35 11.98 7.25 4.44
C LEU A 35 11.19 8.11 5.42
N HIS A 36 11.77 8.44 6.58
CA HIS A 36 11.12 9.32 7.55
C HIS A 36 10.86 10.70 6.95
N ARG A 37 11.82 11.27 6.21
CA ARG A 37 11.68 12.57 5.55
C ARG A 37 10.57 12.56 4.49
N GLN A 38 10.56 11.55 3.60
CA GLN A 38 9.51 11.42 2.59
C GLN A 38 8.12 11.28 3.20
N TRP A 39 8.00 10.50 4.28
CA TRP A 39 6.75 10.41 5.03
C TRP A 39 6.33 11.75 5.62
N GLN A 40 7.28 12.56 6.11
CA GLN A 40 6.98 13.88 6.63
C GLN A 40 6.44 14.80 5.51
N GLU A 41 7.14 14.85 4.37
CA GLU A 41 6.74 15.64 3.20
C GLU A 41 5.35 15.24 2.68
N LEU A 42 5.09 13.94 2.53
CA LEU A 42 3.78 13.44 2.11
C LEU A 42 2.67 13.83 3.10
N VAL A 43 2.95 13.76 4.40
CA VAL A 43 1.98 14.09 5.44
C VAL A 43 1.66 15.57 5.47
N ASP A 44 2.63 16.43 5.20
CA ASP A 44 2.40 17.87 5.07
C ASP A 44 1.48 18.17 3.88
N VAL A 45 1.66 17.49 2.74
CA VAL A 45 0.75 17.60 1.58
C VAL A 45 -0.65 17.10 1.91
N LEU A 46 -0.77 15.92 2.53
CA LEU A 46 -2.06 15.36 2.91
C LEU A 46 -2.77 16.22 3.95
N ASN A 47 -2.03 16.77 4.92
CA ASN A 47 -2.57 17.67 5.93
C ASN A 47 -3.02 19.01 5.37
N ALA A 48 -2.40 19.51 4.30
CA ALA A 48 -2.81 20.75 3.65
C ALA A 48 -4.21 20.67 3.01
N LEU A 49 -4.68 19.46 2.69
CA LEU A 49 -5.99 19.23 2.08
C LEU A 49 -7.11 19.02 3.11
N GLN A 50 -6.77 18.79 4.38
CA GLN A 50 -7.74 18.49 5.43
C GLN A 50 -7.75 19.55 6.52
N THR A 51 -8.94 19.74 7.11
CA THR A 51 -9.11 20.65 8.26
C THR A 51 -8.47 20.13 9.53
N GLU A 52 -8.31 18.80 9.66
CA GLU A 52 -7.71 18.14 10.83
C GLU A 52 -6.37 17.51 10.46
N THR A 53 -5.29 17.89 11.14
CA THR A 53 -3.95 17.36 10.86
C THR A 53 -3.77 15.96 11.46
N ARG A 54 -3.18 15.04 10.71
CA ARG A 54 -2.73 13.73 11.20
C ARG A 54 -1.22 13.66 11.27
N THR A 55 -0.72 12.90 12.24
CA THR A 55 0.71 12.60 12.37
C THR A 55 1.16 11.57 11.35
N VAL A 56 2.47 11.53 11.08
CA VAL A 56 3.09 10.49 10.24
C VAL A 56 2.71 9.08 10.68
N LYS A 57 2.65 8.82 12.00
CA LYS A 57 2.26 7.51 12.53
C LYS A 57 0.84 7.12 12.13
N GLN A 58 -0.10 8.07 12.19
CA GLN A 58 -1.49 7.82 11.81
C GLN A 58 -1.64 7.58 10.31
N TRP A 59 -0.90 8.33 9.48
CA TRP A 59 -0.91 8.11 8.03
C TRP A 59 -0.29 6.78 7.63
N LYS A 60 0.81 6.37 8.28
CA LYS A 60 1.38 5.03 8.13
C LYS A 60 0.39 3.93 8.47
N GLN A 61 -0.38 4.11 9.55
CA GLN A 61 -1.43 3.16 9.94
C GLN A 61 -2.53 3.09 8.87
N VAL A 62 -3.02 4.23 8.37
CA VAL A 62 -4.01 4.27 7.28
C VAL A 62 -3.53 3.51 6.04
N VAL A 63 -2.26 3.68 5.66
CA VAL A 63 -1.68 2.95 4.53
C VAL A 63 -1.55 1.46 4.83
N ALA A 64 -1.14 1.08 6.06
CA ALA A 64 -1.06 -0.32 6.47
C ALA A 64 -2.44 -1.02 6.43
N ASP A 65 -3.47 -0.37 6.97
CA ASP A 65 -4.85 -0.87 6.95
C ASP A 65 -5.36 -1.02 5.51
N TRP A 66 -5.08 -0.03 4.65
CA TRP A 66 -5.45 -0.08 3.25
C TRP A 66 -4.74 -1.23 2.51
N LYS A 67 -3.43 -1.41 2.72
CA LYS A 67 -2.68 -2.56 2.19
C LYS A 67 -3.29 -3.88 2.65
N CYS A 68 -3.61 -4.04 3.94
CA CYS A 68 -4.21 -5.27 4.46
C CYS A 68 -5.54 -5.58 3.77
N ARG A 69 -6.43 -4.58 3.66
CA ARG A 69 -7.72 -4.72 2.97
C ARG A 69 -7.54 -5.16 1.53
N VAL A 70 -6.63 -4.53 0.78
CA VAL A 70 -6.38 -4.83 -0.63
C VAL A 70 -5.72 -6.21 -0.81
N LYS A 71 -4.74 -6.57 0.04
CA LYS A 71 -4.14 -7.92 0.07
C LYS A 71 -5.22 -8.99 0.29
N LYS A 72 -6.14 -8.77 1.24
CA LYS A 72 -7.23 -9.71 1.52
C LYS A 72 -8.15 -9.89 0.32
N GLN A 73 -8.59 -8.79 -0.28
CA GLN A 73 -9.46 -8.81 -1.45
C GLN A 73 -8.78 -9.52 -2.63
N TYR A 74 -7.50 -9.22 -2.88
CA TYR A 74 -6.72 -9.91 -3.92
C TYR A 74 -6.58 -11.42 -3.64
N ALA A 75 -6.35 -11.81 -2.38
CA ALA A 75 -6.25 -13.22 -1.99
C ALA A 75 -7.57 -13.98 -2.15
N GLU A 76 -8.71 -13.35 -1.83
CA GLU A 76 -10.05 -13.91 -2.06
C GLU A 76 -10.30 -14.11 -3.56
N LEU A 77 -10.02 -13.10 -4.40
CA LEU A 77 -10.14 -13.22 -5.85
C LEU A 77 -9.26 -14.33 -6.44
N LYS A 78 -8.01 -14.47 -5.94
CA LYS A 78 -7.09 -15.52 -6.40
C LYS A 78 -7.57 -16.93 -6.02
N LYS A 79 -8.21 -17.09 -4.86
CA LYS A 79 -8.81 -18.37 -4.42
C LYS A 79 -9.98 -18.76 -5.32
N ASP A 80 -10.87 -17.82 -5.62
CA ASP A 80 -12.02 -18.05 -6.49
C ASP A 80 -11.58 -18.45 -7.91
N PHE A 81 -10.53 -17.81 -8.44
CA PHE A 81 -9.92 -18.19 -9.72
C PHE A 81 -9.43 -19.65 -9.73
N THR A 82 -8.68 -20.05 -8.70
CA THR A 82 -8.06 -21.38 -8.61
C THR A 82 -9.11 -22.50 -8.47
N ALA A 83 -10.25 -22.21 -7.84
CA ALA A 83 -11.31 -23.19 -7.60
C ALA A 83 -12.31 -23.33 -8.77
N GLY A 84 -12.48 -22.31 -9.61
CA GLY A 84 -13.61 -22.20 -10.55
C GLY A 84 -13.33 -22.47 -12.03
N GLY A 85 -12.07 -22.56 -12.48
CA GLY A 85 -11.75 -22.79 -13.90
C GLY A 85 -12.25 -21.71 -14.88
N GLY A 86 -12.65 -20.53 -14.36
CA GLY A 86 -13.18 -19.40 -15.13
C GLY A 86 -12.25 -18.18 -15.08
N ALA A 87 -12.35 -17.31 -16.08
CA ALA A 87 -11.54 -16.10 -16.23
C ALA A 87 -11.61 -15.19 -14.98
N PRO A 88 -10.50 -14.50 -14.62
CA PRO A 88 -10.43 -13.75 -13.38
C PRO A 88 -11.42 -12.60 -13.38
N VAL A 89 -12.26 -12.51 -12.34
CA VAL A 89 -13.07 -11.32 -12.06
C VAL A 89 -12.15 -10.25 -11.47
N MET A 90 -11.29 -9.65 -12.30
CA MET A 90 -10.54 -8.45 -11.93
C MET A 90 -11.46 -7.22 -11.75
N GLU A 91 -12.77 -7.35 -12.03
CA GLU A 91 -13.77 -6.28 -11.94
C GLU A 91 -14.04 -5.77 -10.51
N ASN A 92 -13.52 -6.44 -9.47
CA ASN A 92 -13.78 -6.04 -8.07
C ASN A 92 -12.71 -5.12 -7.45
N LEU A 93 -11.52 -5.00 -8.05
CA LEU A 93 -10.48 -4.09 -7.54
C LEU A 93 -10.60 -2.74 -8.26
N THR A 94 -10.57 -1.66 -7.49
CA THR A 94 -10.51 -0.30 -8.05
C THR A 94 -9.14 -0.04 -8.67
N ASP A 95 -9.05 0.92 -9.60
CA ASP A 95 -7.79 1.34 -10.22
C ASP A 95 -6.72 1.71 -9.17
N GLN A 96 -7.13 2.31 -8.05
CA GLN A 96 -6.24 2.67 -6.96
C GLN A 96 -5.67 1.43 -6.25
N GLU A 97 -6.50 0.43 -6.00
CA GLU A 97 -6.09 -0.83 -5.36
C GLU A 97 -5.18 -1.65 -6.28
N MET A 98 -5.44 -1.66 -7.59
CA MET A 98 -4.56 -2.26 -8.59
C MET A 98 -3.19 -1.56 -8.63
N ARG A 99 -3.16 -0.22 -8.64
CA ARG A 99 -1.91 0.55 -8.55
C ARG A 99 -1.13 0.22 -7.28
N LEU A 100 -1.81 0.12 -6.13
CA LEU A 100 -1.18 -0.27 -4.87
C LEU A 100 -0.56 -1.66 -4.94
N LEU A 101 -1.28 -2.66 -5.47
CA LEU A 101 -0.77 -4.02 -5.66
C LEU A 101 0.45 -4.04 -6.58
N ASN A 102 0.44 -3.22 -7.63
CA ASN A 102 1.58 -3.09 -8.56
C ASN A 102 2.82 -2.50 -7.87
N ILE A 103 2.65 -1.44 -7.07
CA ILE A 103 3.74 -0.84 -6.29
C ILE A 103 4.29 -1.85 -5.27
N MET A 104 3.43 -2.67 -4.67
CA MET A 104 3.84 -3.76 -3.77
C MET A 104 4.54 -4.92 -4.50
N GLY A 105 4.47 -4.98 -5.83
CA GLY A 105 4.99 -6.07 -6.64
C GLY A 105 4.16 -7.35 -6.59
N MET A 106 2.86 -7.26 -6.26
CA MET A 106 1.96 -8.42 -6.15
C MET A 106 1.25 -8.80 -7.46
N THR A 107 1.29 -7.91 -8.47
CA THR A 107 0.70 -8.11 -9.80
C THR A 107 1.68 -8.72 -10.81
N ALA A 108 2.98 -8.65 -10.54
CA ALA A 108 4.01 -9.23 -11.39
C ALA A 108 4.31 -10.67 -10.92
N ALA A 109 4.15 -11.63 -11.84
CA ALA A 109 4.41 -13.06 -11.69
C ALA A 109 3.31 -13.89 -11.00
N ASP A 110 2.45 -14.44 -11.84
CA ASP A 110 2.08 -15.85 -11.74
C ASP A 110 3.41 -16.65 -11.65
N GLY A 111 3.80 -17.03 -10.43
CA GLY A 111 5.00 -17.81 -10.15
C GLY A 111 6.18 -17.01 -9.56
N ASP A 112 6.09 -16.60 -8.29
CA ASP A 112 7.26 -16.69 -7.41
C ASP A 112 6.81 -16.87 -5.96
N GLU A 113 7.38 -17.91 -5.36
CA GLU A 113 7.15 -18.40 -4.03
C GLU A 113 7.87 -17.47 -3.03
N GLY A 114 7.12 -16.88 -2.11
CA GLY A 114 7.71 -16.27 -0.91
C GLY A 114 8.45 -14.95 -1.12
N LEU A 115 7.69 -13.86 -1.27
CA LEU A 115 8.18 -12.56 -0.81
C LEU A 115 8.18 -12.58 0.72
N GLN A 116 9.31 -13.06 1.27
CA GLN A 116 9.64 -12.95 2.68
C GLN A 116 9.65 -11.47 3.04
N GLU A 117 8.59 -11.01 3.70
CA GLU A 117 8.51 -9.69 4.31
C GLU A 117 9.60 -9.61 5.38
N TYR A 118 10.79 -9.13 4.99
CA TYR A 118 11.90 -8.96 5.91
C TYR A 118 11.60 -7.77 6.82
N GLY A 119 11.00 -8.11 7.96
CA GLY A 119 11.09 -7.39 9.22
C GLY A 119 10.53 -5.98 9.21
N LEU A 120 9.28 -5.85 9.66
CA LEU A 120 8.94 -4.96 10.77
C LEU A 120 7.57 -5.40 11.32
N GLU A 121 7.59 -5.83 12.58
CA GLU A 121 6.45 -6.24 13.39
C GLU A 121 5.38 -5.14 13.48
N PHE A 122 4.49 -5.03 12.50
CA PHE A 122 3.19 -4.37 12.67
C PHE A 122 2.16 -4.95 11.69
N GLU A 123 1.98 -6.27 11.70
CA GLU A 123 0.78 -6.90 11.11
C GLU A 123 -0.01 -7.63 12.21
N VAL A 124 -0.67 -6.83 13.05
CA VAL A 124 -2.03 -7.19 13.46
C VAL A 124 -2.93 -6.25 12.69
N CYS A 125 -3.56 -6.79 11.65
CA CYS A 125 -4.68 -6.14 10.98
C CYS A 125 -5.75 -5.96 12.07
N SER A 126 -6.02 -4.71 12.45
CA SER A 126 -6.78 -4.38 13.66
C SER A 126 -8.28 -4.39 13.44
#